data_AF-A0AAD5NJW8-F1
#
_entry.id   AF-A0AAD5NJW8-F1
#
_cell.length_a   1.000
_cell.length_b   1.000
_cell.length_c   1.000
_cell.angle_alpha   90.00
_cell.angle_beta   90.00
_cell.angle_gamma   90.00
#
_symmetry.space_group_name_H-M   'P 1'
#
loop_
_entity.id
_entity.type
_entity.pdbx_description
1 polymer ?
#
loop_
_entity_poly.entity_id
_entity_poly.type
_entity_poly.pdbx_seq_one_letter_code
_entity_poly.pdbx_strand_id
1 'polypeptide(L)'
;MDRRISSLKIQPPKYGKLITVLSLDGGGIRGIISGVILAQLESHLQELDDDKDARLADYFDVIAGTSTGGLITALLTAPDENGRPISAAEDIVPFYFNNGPDIFPQTSSW
;
A
#
# COMPACT_ATOMS: atom_id res chain seq x y z
N MET A 1 13.06 -6.79 39.02
CA MET A 1 12.66 -5.87 37.92
C MET A 1 11.84 -6.69 36.93
N ASP A 2 10.52 -6.74 37.13
CA ASP A 2 9.63 -7.43 36.19
C ASP A 2 9.54 -6.61 34.90
N ARG A 3 10.18 -7.11 33.83
CA ARG A 3 9.83 -6.69 32.47
C ARG A 3 8.43 -7.22 32.21
N ARG A 4 7.42 -6.38 32.49
CA ARG A 4 6.12 -6.48 31.87
C ARG A 4 6.35 -6.43 30.36
N ILE A 5 6.44 -7.59 29.73
CA ILE A 5 6.03 -7.75 28.35
C ILE A 5 4.54 -7.41 28.40
N SER A 6 4.21 -6.13 28.22
CA SER A 6 2.84 -5.75 27.91
C SER A 6 2.47 -6.64 26.73
N SER A 7 1.53 -7.55 26.96
CA SER A 7 0.90 -8.37 25.93
C SER A 7 0.82 -7.53 24.67
N LEU A 8 1.53 -7.94 23.62
CA LEU A 8 1.31 -7.42 22.28
C LEU A 8 -0.16 -7.77 21.99
N LYS A 9 -1.06 -6.86 22.32
CA LYS A 9 -2.48 -7.00 22.01
C LYS A 9 -2.56 -6.82 20.51
N ILE A 10 -2.67 -7.95 19.81
CA ILE A 10 -3.02 -7.95 18.39
C ILE A 10 -4.30 -7.14 18.30
N GLN A 11 -4.27 -6.06 17.51
CA GLN A 11 -5.45 -5.25 17.25
C GLN A 11 -6.54 -6.17 16.70
N PRO A 12 -7.78 -6.08 17.18
CA PRO A 12 -8.87 -6.87 16.60
C PRO A 12 -9.05 -6.48 15.12
N PRO A 13 -9.58 -7.38 14.27
CA PRO A 13 -9.90 -7.05 12.90
C PRO A 13 -10.75 -5.78 12.82
N LYS A 14 -10.45 -4.91 11.86
CA LYS A 14 -11.20 -3.67 11.61
C LYS A 14 -12.64 -3.97 11.21
N TYR A 15 -12.86 -5.07 10.47
CA TYR A 15 -14.18 -5.57 10.10
C TYR A 15 -14.30 -7.10 10.26
N GLY A 16 -15.46 -7.55 10.73
CA GLY A 16 -15.79 -8.97 10.83
C GLY A 16 -14.94 -9.75 11.85
N LYS A 17 -14.66 -11.03 11.55
CA LYS A 17 -13.92 -11.95 12.44
C LYS A 17 -12.56 -12.39 11.88
N LEU A 18 -12.22 -11.97 10.68
CA LEU A 18 -11.01 -12.40 9.96
C LEU A 18 -10.03 -11.25 9.86
N ILE A 19 -8.73 -11.55 10.03
CA ILE A 19 -7.67 -10.59 9.77
C ILE A 19 -7.33 -10.59 8.28
N THR A 20 -7.29 -9.42 7.65
CA THR A 20 -6.93 -9.24 6.24
C THR A 20 -5.50 -8.70 6.10
N VAL A 21 -4.69 -9.35 5.26
CA VAL A 21 -3.28 -8.99 5.06
C VAL A 21 -2.99 -8.82 3.57
N LEU A 22 -2.42 -7.66 3.22
CA LEU A 22 -1.84 -7.40 1.90
C LEU A 22 -0.31 -7.39 2.01
N SER A 23 0.35 -8.22 1.20
CA SER A 23 1.82 -8.32 1.14
C SER A 23 2.32 -8.00 -0.26
N LEU A 24 3.27 -7.06 -0.36
CA LEU A 24 3.80 -6.56 -1.63
C LEU A 24 5.30 -6.86 -1.77
N ASP A 25 5.63 -7.65 -2.78
CA ASP A 25 7.02 -8.00 -3.07
C ASP A 25 7.83 -6.81 -3.63
N GLY A 26 9.15 -6.92 -3.50
CA GLY A 26 10.08 -6.03 -4.18
C GLY A 26 10.21 -6.35 -5.68
N GLY A 27 10.73 -5.40 -6.46
CA GLY A 27 10.89 -5.64 -7.90
C GLY A 27 11.51 -4.53 -8.73
N GLY A 28 12.05 -3.47 -8.10
CA GLY A 28 12.47 -2.27 -8.82
C GLY A 28 11.30 -1.65 -9.58
N ILE A 29 11.53 -1.25 -10.84
CA ILE A 29 10.48 -0.68 -11.71
C ILE A 29 9.30 -1.65 -11.97
N ARG A 30 9.49 -2.97 -11.75
CA ARG A 30 8.40 -3.95 -11.94
C ARG A 30 7.27 -3.83 -10.92
N GLY A 31 7.40 -2.98 -9.90
CA GLY A 31 6.29 -2.63 -9.01
C GLY A 31 5.07 -2.07 -9.73
N ILE A 32 5.22 -1.60 -10.98
CA ILE A 32 4.11 -1.24 -11.87
C ILE A 32 3.11 -2.40 -12.01
N ILE A 33 3.57 -3.65 -12.04
CA ILE A 33 2.70 -4.84 -12.12
C ILE A 33 1.77 -4.89 -10.90
N SER A 34 2.33 -4.76 -9.69
CA SER A 34 1.55 -4.67 -8.46
C SER A 34 0.63 -3.46 -8.47
N GLY A 35 1.12 -2.30 -8.93
CA GLY A 35 0.32 -1.07 -9.06
C GLY A 35 -0.94 -1.25 -9.92
N VAL A 36 -0.83 -1.91 -11.08
CA VAL A 36 -1.98 -2.19 -11.95
C VAL A 36 -3.01 -3.09 -11.26
N ILE A 37 -2.55 -4.17 -10.59
CA ILE A 37 -3.43 -5.09 -9.87
C ILE A 37 -4.15 -4.36 -8.72
N LEU A 38 -3.42 -3.53 -7.97
CA LEU A 38 -3.95 -2.79 -6.83
C LEU A 38 -4.96 -1.73 -7.27
N ALA A 39 -4.70 -1.00 -8.37
CA ALA A 39 -5.64 -0.04 -8.93
C ALA A 39 -6.96 -0.70 -9.33
N GLN A 40 -6.90 -1.87 -9.97
CA GLN A 40 -8.09 -2.65 -10.30
C GLN A 40 -8.82 -3.13 -9.03
N LEU A 41 -8.09 -3.67 -8.05
CA LEU A 41 -8.68 -4.13 -6.79
C LEU A 41 -9.41 -2.99 -6.07
N GLU A 42 -8.78 -1.83 -5.91
CA GLU A 42 -9.38 -0.67 -5.24
C GLU A 42 -10.62 -0.17 -5.99
N SER A 43 -10.58 -0.08 -7.32
CA SER A 43 -11.74 0.29 -8.15
C SER A 43 -12.93 -0.66 -7.96
N HIS A 44 -12.69 -1.97 -7.90
CA HIS A 44 -13.77 -2.94 -7.68
C HIS A 44 -14.36 -2.82 -6.27
N LEU A 45 -13.53 -2.54 -5.25
CA LEU A 45 -14.02 -2.32 -3.88
C LEU A 45 -14.87 -1.06 -3.80
N GLN A 46 -14.44 0.03 -4.44
CA GLN A 46 -15.21 1.28 -4.54
C GLN A 46 -16.56 1.07 -5.22
N GLU A 47 -16.62 0.25 -6.27
CA GLU A 47 -17.87 -0.09 -6.96
C GLU A 47 -18.80 -0.96 -6.12
N LEU A 48 -18.25 -1.95 -5.38
CA LEU A 48 -19.03 -2.83 -4.53
C LEU A 48 -19.68 -2.10 -3.35
N ASP A 49 -18.97 -1.12 -2.78
CA ASP A 49 -19.42 -0.37 -1.62
C ASP A 49 -20.13 0.94 -1.97
N ASP A 50 -20.21 1.29 -3.27
CA ASP A 50 -20.72 2.58 -3.77
C ASP A 50 -20.03 3.79 -3.10
N ASP A 51 -18.72 3.67 -2.86
CA ASP A 51 -17.89 4.67 -2.20
C ASP A 51 -16.61 4.93 -3.00
N LYS A 52 -16.53 6.09 -3.67
CA LYS A 52 -15.35 6.51 -4.44
C LYS A 52 -14.16 6.91 -3.57
N ASP A 53 -14.39 7.19 -2.30
CA ASP A 53 -13.34 7.55 -1.34
C ASP A 53 -12.79 6.34 -0.60
N ALA A 54 -13.34 5.15 -0.82
CA ALA A 54 -12.80 3.91 -0.28
C ALA A 54 -11.36 3.67 -0.79
N ARG A 55 -10.49 3.21 0.12
CA ARG A 55 -9.07 2.94 -0.14
C ARG A 55 -8.68 1.55 0.38
N LEU A 56 -7.62 0.97 -0.17
CA LEU A 56 -7.12 -0.34 0.29
C LEU A 56 -6.84 -0.39 1.81
N ALA A 57 -6.39 0.72 2.41
CA ALA A 57 -6.18 0.83 3.86
C ALA A 57 -7.47 0.75 4.71
N ASP A 58 -8.65 0.82 4.08
CA ASP A 58 -9.92 0.57 4.75
C ASP A 58 -10.18 -0.90 4.95
N TYR A 59 -9.76 -1.74 4.00
CA TYR A 59 -10.08 -3.15 3.94
C TYR A 59 -9.01 -4.06 4.53
N PHE A 60 -7.76 -3.62 4.56
CA PHE A 60 -6.63 -4.42 5.05
C PHE A 60 -6.20 -3.98 6.45
N ASP A 61 -6.24 -4.93 7.40
CA ASP A 61 -5.73 -4.71 8.77
C ASP A 61 -4.21 -4.53 8.79
N VAL A 62 -3.51 -5.21 7.88
CA VAL A 62 -2.06 -5.13 7.72
C VAL A 62 -1.71 -4.99 6.25
N ILE A 63 -0.91 -3.98 5.93
CA ILE A 63 -0.27 -3.83 4.63
C ILE A 63 1.25 -3.82 4.87
N ALA A 64 1.94 -4.75 4.22
CA ALA A 64 3.38 -4.88 4.31
C ALA A 64 4.00 -4.94 2.91
N GLY A 65 5.23 -4.44 2.79
CA GLY A 65 5.95 -4.51 1.53
C GLY A 65 7.46 -4.38 1.69
N THR A 66 8.20 -4.97 0.76
CA THR A 66 9.68 -4.91 0.74
C THR A 66 10.16 -4.15 -0.49
N SER A 67 11.18 -3.30 -0.35
CA SER A 67 11.75 -2.51 -1.45
C SER A 67 10.66 -1.66 -2.14
N THR A 68 10.50 -1.72 -3.46
CA THR A 68 9.40 -1.12 -4.22
C THR A 68 8.02 -1.39 -3.60
N GLY A 69 7.78 -2.61 -3.10
CA GLY A 69 6.54 -2.95 -2.41
C GLY A 69 6.36 -2.14 -1.13
N GLY A 70 7.44 -1.86 -0.41
CA GLY A 70 7.43 -1.01 0.79
C GLY A 70 7.18 0.47 0.47
N LEU A 71 7.71 0.98 -0.65
CA LEU A 71 7.37 2.32 -1.15
C LEU A 71 5.88 2.42 -1.49
N ILE A 72 5.33 1.40 -2.18
CA ILE A 72 3.89 1.32 -2.48
C ILE A 72 3.07 1.26 -1.18
N THR A 73 3.49 0.44 -0.20
CA THR A 73 2.85 0.41 1.12
C THR A 73 2.82 1.79 1.77
N ALA A 74 3.92 2.54 1.72
CA ALA A 74 3.98 3.89 2.29
C ALA A 74 3.00 4.85 1.59
N LEU A 75 2.93 4.84 0.25
CA LEU A 75 1.98 5.67 -0.51
C LEU A 75 0.53 5.36 -0.14
N LEU A 76 0.20 4.08 0.04
CA LEU A 76 -1.16 3.61 0.35
C LEU A 76 -1.57 3.75 1.83
N THR A 77 -0.65 4.09 2.73
CA THR A 77 -0.92 4.07 4.18
C THR A 77 -0.47 5.31 4.93
N ALA A 78 0.42 6.13 4.36
CA ALA A 78 0.80 7.41 4.96
C ALA A 78 -0.44 8.32 5.00
N PRO A 79 -0.79 8.89 6.17
CA PRO A 79 -1.96 9.74 6.30
C PRO A 79 -1.70 11.15 5.77
N ASP A 80 -2.71 11.73 5.13
CA ASP A 80 -2.83 13.15 4.84
C ASP A 80 -3.36 13.94 6.05
N GLU A 81 -3.67 15.23 5.86
CA GLU A 81 -4.22 16.09 6.91
C GLU A 81 -5.60 15.65 7.44
N ASN A 82 -6.32 14.83 6.68
CA ASN A 82 -7.62 14.27 7.02
C ASN A 82 -7.52 12.85 7.60
N GLY A 83 -6.31 12.31 7.76
CA GLY A 83 -6.08 10.94 8.21
C GLY A 83 -6.41 9.87 7.17
N ARG A 84 -6.49 10.23 5.90
CA ARG A 84 -6.69 9.32 4.75
C ARG A 84 -5.37 9.02 4.05
N PRO A 85 -5.24 7.90 3.33
CA PRO A 85 -4.06 7.65 2.51
C PRO A 85 -3.75 8.81 1.55
N ILE A 86 -2.49 9.25 1.52
CA ILE A 86 -2.03 10.32 0.61
C ILE A 86 -2.15 9.98 -0.88
N SER A 87 -2.30 8.71 -1.22
CA SER A 87 -2.40 8.23 -2.60
C SER A 87 -3.45 7.14 -2.72
N ALA A 88 -4.20 7.19 -3.82
CA ALA A 88 -5.03 6.07 -4.26
C ALA A 88 -4.15 5.02 -4.96
N ALA A 89 -4.68 3.81 -5.12
CA ALA A 89 -3.95 2.74 -5.81
C ALA A 89 -3.72 3.06 -7.30
N GLU A 90 -4.62 3.83 -7.93
CA GLU A 90 -4.45 4.30 -9.31
C GLU A 90 -3.26 5.25 -9.49
N ASP A 91 -2.81 5.92 -8.43
CA ASP A 91 -1.67 6.86 -8.48
C ASP A 91 -0.31 6.16 -8.53
N ILE A 92 -0.24 4.86 -8.21
CA ILE A 92 1.01 4.10 -8.13
C ILE A 92 1.72 4.04 -9.49
N VAL A 93 0.97 3.77 -10.56
CA VAL A 93 1.55 3.65 -11.91
C VAL A 93 2.04 5.01 -12.42
N PRO A 94 1.26 6.11 -12.35
CA PRO A 94 1.75 7.46 -12.61
C PRO A 94 2.98 7.83 -11.79
N PHE A 95 3.03 7.48 -10.50
CA PHE A 95 4.19 7.73 -9.66
C PHE A 95 5.48 7.11 -10.24
N TYR A 96 5.45 5.83 -10.61
CA TYR A 96 6.61 5.18 -11.22
C TYR A 96 6.88 5.63 -12.65
N PHE A 97 5.87 6.05 -13.41
CA PHE A 97 6.09 6.61 -14.74
C PHE A 97 6.84 7.94 -14.68
N ASN A 98 6.44 8.81 -13.74
CA ASN A 98 7.00 10.16 -13.60
C ASN A 98 8.36 10.15 -12.88
N ASN A 99 8.50 9.34 -11.82
CA ASN A 99 9.71 9.34 -10.98
C ASN A 99 10.66 8.18 -11.30
N GLY A 100 10.22 7.18 -12.07
CA GLY A 100 11.00 5.98 -12.40
C GLY A 100 12.37 6.27 -13.02
N PRO A 101 12.51 7.20 -13.99
CA PRO A 101 13.80 7.55 -14.55
C PRO A 101 14.78 8.15 -13.53
N ASP A 102 14.29 8.91 -12.56
CA ASP A 102 15.12 9.52 -11.51
C ASP A 102 15.47 8.54 -10.38
N ILE A 103 14.55 7.62 -10.07
CA ILE A 103 14.75 6.55 -9.08
C ILE A 103 15.68 5.46 -9.63
N PHE A 104 15.56 5.14 -10.92
CA PHE A 104 16.32 4.10 -11.62
C PHE A 104 17.09 4.66 -12.82
N PRO A 105 18.02 5.61 -12.60
CA PRO A 105 18.73 6.27 -13.68
C PRO A 105 19.52 5.25 -14.48
N GLN A 106 19.36 5.29 -15.81
CA GLN A 106 20.20 4.52 -16.71
C GLN A 106 21.57 5.20 -16.79
N THR A 107 22.51 4.79 -15.94
CA THR A 107 23.89 5.26 -16.07
C THR A 107 24.50 4.69 -17.34
N SER A 108 24.69 5.53 -18.36
CA SER A 108 25.51 5.20 -19.53
C SER A 108 26.96 5.06 -19.08
N SER A 109 27.31 3.88 -18.58
CA SER A 109 28.69 3.53 -18.23
C SER A 109 29.15 2.35 -19.08
N TRP A 110 29.05 2.53 -20.40
CA TRP A 110 29.80 1.83 -21.45
C TRP A 110 30.02 2.79 -22.61
#